data_AF-A0A3M2E9Q3-F1
#
_entry.id   AF-A0A3M2E9Q3-F1
#
_cell.length_a   1.000
_cell.length_b   1.000
_cell.length_c   1.000
_cell.angle_alpha   90.00
_cell.angle_beta   90.00
_cell.angle_gamma   90.00
#
_symmetry.space_group_name_H-M   'P 1'
#
loop_
_entity.id
_entity.type
_entity.pdbx_description
1 polymer ?
#
loop_
_entity_poly.entity_id
_entity_poly.type
_entity_poly.pdbx_seq_one_letter_code
_entity_poly.pdbx_strand_id
1 'polypeptide(L)'
;IEEQLAQALRDVDLIIAGGSNTLLADEDDPLRTGDSRAGDYPIALTSAAGEPVYVVNTDGNYTYVGRFIATFDGHGVITTVDPASGAYATDAAGVNRVYGADVDPRDVAHPVVVAVADAVRENVLARDANLFGRTAVFLNGTRGSVRQQETNLGNLTADANLAVARQYDPSVRIALKNGGGIRDNIGVEIVPAGGTDYVQLPPPANPLAGKDEGDISQLDIENALRFNNGLTLLTVTAEELRALIEHGVGASDFPPTATPGRFPQVSGLRFSFDAARPAGDRVRNLVVLDELGAAADVVVRDGTLQGDPSRTFRLVTLNFLADGGDGYPFPAGEAARRLDLVGEPLPSGAWNVASFAPDGSEQDALAEYLAARFPSDDDPATPAFDVADTAPGEDERIQNLGFRADGVLDETGTHREDAPGLPVSFTLEQNYPNPFNPTTTIRFGLPQSTDVRLAVYDMLGRRVTTLVDAPHPAGWHEVAFDASRLASGVYFYRIEAGTFSQTHTMLLVK
;
A
#
# COMPACT_ATOMS: atom_id res chain seq x y z
N ILE A 1 29.85 -10.88 16.36
CA ILE A 1 30.80 -9.74 16.25
C ILE A 1 31.35 -9.38 17.63
N GLU A 2 30.47 -9.41 18.62
CA GLU A 2 30.62 -9.10 20.02
C GLU A 2 31.72 -9.94 20.69
N GLU A 3 31.80 -11.24 20.40
CA GLU A 3 32.88 -12.11 20.91
C GLU A 3 34.26 -11.72 20.38
N GLN A 4 34.37 -11.43 19.08
CA GLN A 4 35.62 -10.97 18.47
C GLN A 4 36.02 -9.59 19.02
N LEU A 5 35.03 -8.72 19.25
CA LEU A 5 35.23 -7.42 19.86
C LEU A 5 35.73 -7.56 21.31
N ALA A 6 35.15 -8.45 22.10
CA ALA A 6 35.56 -8.72 23.48
C ALA A 6 37.06 -9.07 23.57
N GLN A 7 37.55 -9.90 22.65
CA GLN A 7 38.95 -10.32 22.60
C GLN A 7 39.90 -9.21 22.10
N ALA A 8 39.39 -8.18 21.42
CA ALA A 8 40.18 -7.09 20.87
C ALA A 8 40.26 -5.86 21.80
N LEU A 9 39.29 -5.71 22.71
CA LEU A 9 39.19 -4.59 23.63
C LEU A 9 40.11 -4.75 24.86
N ARG A 10 40.39 -3.62 25.50
CA ARG A 10 41.08 -3.49 26.80
C ARG A 10 40.18 -2.71 27.75
N ASP A 11 40.29 -2.97 29.05
CA ASP A 11 39.53 -2.27 30.10
C ASP A 11 37.99 -2.40 29.94
N VAL A 12 37.53 -3.53 29.36
CA VAL A 12 36.11 -3.87 29.23
C VAL A 12 35.86 -5.22 29.87
N ASP A 13 35.10 -5.23 30.96
CA ASP A 13 34.77 -6.46 31.70
C ASP A 13 33.46 -7.12 31.26
N LEU A 14 32.51 -6.35 30.72
CA LEU A 14 31.19 -6.83 30.33
C LEU A 14 30.70 -6.13 29.07
N ILE A 15 30.22 -6.93 28.11
CA ILE A 15 29.52 -6.50 26.91
C ILE A 15 28.07 -6.95 27.02
N ILE A 16 27.15 -5.99 27.09
CA ILE A 16 25.71 -6.24 26.97
C ILE A 16 25.36 -6.08 25.50
N ALA A 17 25.21 -7.20 24.81
CA ALA A 17 24.97 -7.28 23.38
C ALA A 17 23.49 -7.06 23.02
N GLY A 18 23.24 -6.81 21.74
CA GLY A 18 21.92 -6.68 21.14
C GLY A 18 22.00 -6.74 19.61
N GLY A 19 20.85 -6.77 18.93
CA GLY A 19 20.77 -6.75 17.46
C GLY A 19 20.83 -8.12 16.77
N SER A 20 21.39 -9.15 17.42
CA SER A 20 21.37 -10.53 16.90
C SER A 20 20.19 -11.37 17.39
N ASN A 21 19.40 -10.86 18.35
CA ASN A 21 18.30 -11.57 19.03
C ASN A 21 18.72 -12.96 19.57
N THR A 22 19.99 -13.11 19.95
CA THR A 22 20.53 -14.40 20.39
C THR A 22 20.14 -14.67 21.83
N LEU A 23 19.36 -15.74 22.05
CA LEU A 23 19.06 -16.25 23.37
C LEU A 23 20.27 -16.98 23.97
N LEU A 24 21.03 -16.29 24.81
CA LEU A 24 21.98 -16.93 25.73
C LEU A 24 21.25 -17.30 27.01
N ALA A 25 21.40 -18.54 27.47
CA ALA A 25 20.79 -19.01 28.70
C ALA A 25 21.59 -20.17 29.31
N ASP A 26 21.48 -20.36 30.61
CA ASP A 26 22.11 -21.49 31.31
C ASP A 26 21.35 -22.80 31.09
N GLU A 27 21.98 -23.94 31.42
CA GLU A 27 21.34 -25.26 31.30
C GLU A 27 20.08 -25.38 32.16
N ASP A 28 20.06 -24.67 33.29
CA ASP A 28 18.98 -24.70 34.27
C ASP A 28 17.96 -23.57 34.08
N ASP A 29 18.17 -22.66 33.11
CA ASP A 29 17.25 -21.56 32.83
C ASP A 29 15.97 -22.09 32.16
N PRO A 30 14.79 -21.88 32.77
CA PRO A 30 13.53 -22.32 32.15
C PRO A 30 13.15 -21.39 31.00
N LEU A 31 13.22 -21.92 29.79
CA LEU A 31 12.88 -21.22 28.55
C LEU A 31 11.37 -21.19 28.31
N ARG A 32 10.91 -20.23 27.50
CA ARG A 32 9.54 -20.20 26.99
C ARG A 32 9.30 -21.42 26.10
N THR A 33 8.04 -21.83 25.98
CA THR A 33 7.68 -22.98 25.16
C THR A 33 8.04 -22.75 23.70
N GLY A 34 8.88 -23.63 23.13
CA GLY A 34 9.32 -23.57 21.74
C GLY A 34 10.68 -22.93 21.53
N ASP A 35 11.23 -22.25 22.53
CA ASP A 35 12.53 -21.59 22.44
C ASP A 35 13.68 -22.56 22.72
N SER A 36 14.84 -22.27 22.14
CA SER A 36 16.08 -23.00 22.38
C SER A 36 17.23 -22.04 22.61
N ARG A 37 18.10 -22.31 23.60
CA ARG A 37 19.31 -21.53 23.83
C ARG A 37 20.31 -21.70 22.70
N ALA A 38 20.94 -20.60 22.30
CA ALA A 38 21.98 -20.56 21.27
C ALA A 38 23.40 -20.59 21.85
N GLY A 39 23.53 -20.39 23.17
CA GLY A 39 24.80 -20.43 23.90
C GLY A 39 24.60 -20.21 25.39
N ASP A 40 25.70 -20.27 26.15
CA ASP A 40 25.70 -20.11 27.61
C ASP A 40 25.56 -18.63 28.01
N TYR A 41 24.96 -18.37 29.17
CA TYR A 41 24.81 -17.03 29.74
C TYR A 41 25.61 -16.91 31.05
N PRO A 42 26.68 -16.10 31.13
CA PRO A 42 27.33 -15.34 30.07
C PRO A 42 28.25 -16.21 29.20
N ILE A 43 28.65 -15.69 28.03
CA ILE A 43 29.84 -16.17 27.34
C ILE A 43 31.07 -15.58 28.03
N ALA A 44 31.96 -16.42 28.54
CA ALA A 44 33.21 -16.00 29.17
C ALA A 44 34.37 -16.02 28.18
N LEU A 45 35.10 -14.91 28.06
CA LEU A 45 36.22 -14.71 27.14
C LEU A 45 37.40 -14.05 27.86
N THR A 46 38.51 -13.88 27.13
CA THR A 46 39.70 -13.17 27.60
C THR A 46 39.98 -11.96 26.70
N SER A 47 40.19 -10.80 27.30
CA SER A 47 40.43 -9.54 26.61
C SER A 47 41.84 -9.47 26.01
N ALA A 48 42.12 -8.41 25.24
CA ALA A 48 43.46 -8.18 24.69
C ALA A 48 44.52 -7.89 25.78
N ALA A 49 44.08 -7.55 27.00
CA ALA A 49 44.94 -7.36 28.17
C ALA A 49 45.16 -8.64 29.00
N GLY A 50 44.50 -9.75 28.65
CA GLY A 50 44.56 -11.00 29.42
C GLY A 50 43.58 -11.04 30.61
N GLU A 51 42.63 -10.12 30.66
CA GLU A 51 41.63 -10.01 31.72
C GLU A 51 40.33 -10.74 31.32
N PRO A 52 39.51 -11.21 32.27
CA PRO A 52 38.22 -11.80 31.97
C PRO A 52 37.26 -10.75 31.38
N VAL A 53 36.56 -11.11 30.30
CA VAL A 53 35.49 -10.29 29.71
C VAL A 53 34.29 -11.18 29.40
N TYR A 54 33.10 -10.70 29.73
CA TYR A 54 31.87 -11.46 29.59
C TYR A 54 30.97 -10.83 28.52
N VAL A 55 30.26 -11.66 27.76
CA VAL A 55 29.24 -11.21 26.82
C VAL A 55 27.89 -11.77 27.26
N VAL A 56 26.90 -10.90 27.39
CA VAL A 56 25.52 -11.27 27.72
C VAL A 56 24.57 -10.80 26.62
N ASN A 57 23.54 -11.58 26.33
CA ASN A 57 22.51 -11.26 25.36
C ASN A 57 21.24 -12.03 25.70
N THR A 58 20.10 -11.50 25.29
CA THR A 58 18.79 -12.16 25.37
C THR A 58 18.08 -12.00 24.05
N ASP A 59 17.06 -12.83 23.81
CA ASP A 59 16.20 -12.67 22.64
C ASP A 59 15.44 -11.33 22.66
N GLY A 60 14.92 -10.91 21.51
CA GLY A 60 14.23 -9.65 21.30
C GLY A 60 12.80 -9.62 21.88
N ASN A 61 12.10 -8.51 21.61
CA ASN A 61 10.69 -8.31 21.97
C ASN A 61 10.37 -8.45 23.47
N TYR A 62 11.36 -8.23 24.35
CA TYR A 62 11.21 -8.36 25.80
C TYR A 62 10.75 -9.77 26.24
N THR A 63 11.02 -10.80 25.44
CA THR A 63 10.65 -12.20 25.73
C THR A 63 11.43 -12.76 26.93
N TYR A 64 12.62 -12.23 27.18
CA TYR A 64 13.47 -12.52 28.33
C TYR A 64 14.03 -11.23 28.95
N VAL A 65 14.31 -11.28 30.26
CA VAL A 65 15.10 -10.28 30.98
C VAL A 65 16.42 -10.92 31.40
N GLY A 66 17.54 -10.37 30.91
CA GLY A 66 18.87 -10.85 31.27
C GLY A 66 19.28 -10.34 32.66
N ARG A 67 19.78 -11.24 33.50
CA ARG A 67 20.32 -10.91 34.82
C ARG A 67 21.78 -11.33 34.88
N PHE A 68 22.68 -10.37 35.02
CA PHE A 68 24.11 -10.64 35.22
C PHE A 68 24.53 -10.12 36.59
N ILE A 69 25.09 -11.00 37.41
CA ILE A 69 25.51 -10.71 38.77
C ILE A 69 26.99 -11.09 38.87
N ALA A 70 27.84 -10.11 39.20
CA ALA A 70 29.28 -10.32 39.28
C ALA A 70 29.92 -9.56 40.44
N THR A 71 31.06 -10.06 40.92
CA THR A 71 31.90 -9.37 41.90
C THR A 71 33.13 -8.79 41.23
N PHE A 72 33.53 -7.60 41.65
CA PHE A 72 34.74 -6.92 41.19
C PHE A 72 35.80 -6.90 42.29
N ASP A 73 37.07 -6.97 41.90
CA ASP A 73 38.18 -6.70 42.81
C ASP A 73 38.43 -5.19 43.00
N GLY A 74 39.47 -4.84 43.77
CA GLY A 74 39.86 -3.45 44.02
C GLY A 74 40.42 -2.71 42.79
N HIS A 75 40.65 -3.40 41.68
CA HIS A 75 41.10 -2.85 40.40
C HIS A 75 39.96 -2.71 39.39
N GLY A 76 38.74 -3.12 39.76
CA GLY A 76 37.57 -3.07 38.88
C GLY A 76 37.50 -4.25 37.91
N VAL A 77 38.22 -5.35 38.15
CA VAL A 77 38.18 -6.55 37.31
C VAL A 77 37.16 -7.55 37.87
N ILE A 78 36.35 -8.15 36.99
CA ILE A 78 35.41 -9.20 37.41
C ILE A 78 36.16 -10.44 37.90
N THR A 79 35.82 -10.90 39.11
CA THR A 79 36.46 -12.05 39.77
C THR A 79 35.56 -13.28 39.82
N THR A 80 34.26 -13.07 40.01
CA THR A 80 33.27 -14.16 39.99
C THR A 80 31.99 -13.69 39.32
N VAL A 81 31.33 -14.62 38.63
CA VAL A 81 29.95 -14.48 38.16
C VAL A 81 29.09 -15.39 39.02
N ASP A 82 28.03 -14.83 39.60
CA ASP A 82 27.11 -15.58 40.45
C ASP A 82 26.28 -16.55 39.59
N PRO A 83 26.12 -17.83 39.99
CA PRO A 83 25.28 -18.80 39.30
C PRO A 83 23.80 -18.42 39.18
N ALA A 84 23.35 -17.39 39.92
CA ALA A 84 22.03 -16.81 39.76
C ALA A 84 21.92 -15.87 38.55
N SER A 85 23.00 -15.63 37.80
CA SER A 85 22.93 -15.01 36.48
C SER A 85 22.14 -15.89 35.52
N GLY A 86 21.57 -15.31 34.46
CA GLY A 86 20.78 -16.08 33.49
C GLY A 86 19.72 -15.25 32.77
N ALA A 87 18.96 -15.91 31.90
CA ALA A 87 17.86 -15.32 31.14
C ALA A 87 16.49 -15.67 31.75
N TYR A 88 15.74 -14.65 32.18
CA TYR A 88 14.45 -14.83 32.82
C TYR A 88 13.32 -14.65 31.81
N ALA A 89 12.66 -15.74 31.43
CA ALA A 89 11.48 -15.71 30.58
C ALA A 89 10.39 -14.80 31.18
N THR A 90 9.82 -13.91 30.37
CA THR A 90 8.77 -12.95 30.78
C THR A 90 7.35 -13.48 30.55
N ASP A 91 7.17 -14.80 30.49
CA ASP A 91 5.85 -15.44 30.39
C ASP A 91 5.19 -15.60 31.76
N ALA A 92 3.93 -16.06 31.78
CA ALA A 92 3.20 -16.27 33.02
C ALA A 92 3.94 -17.24 33.98
N ALA A 93 4.58 -18.28 33.43
CA ALA A 93 5.36 -19.23 34.23
C ALA A 93 6.60 -18.56 34.85
N GLY A 94 7.28 -17.69 34.11
CA GLY A 94 8.40 -16.88 34.59
C GLY A 94 8.00 -15.94 35.72
N VAL A 95 6.86 -15.25 35.59
CA VAL A 95 6.32 -14.41 36.67
C VAL A 95 6.01 -15.27 37.90
N ASN A 96 5.33 -16.40 37.73
CA ASN A 96 5.01 -17.31 38.83
C ASN A 96 6.26 -17.82 39.57
N ARG A 97 7.37 -18.06 38.85
CA ARG A 97 8.66 -18.42 39.48
C ARG A 97 9.23 -17.31 40.35
N VAL A 98 9.11 -16.04 39.92
CA VAL A 98 9.60 -14.89 40.69
C VAL A 98 8.81 -14.73 42.00
N TYR A 99 7.49 -14.95 41.97
CA TYR A 99 6.62 -14.79 43.14
C TYR A 99 6.43 -16.07 43.97
N GLY A 100 6.86 -17.23 43.46
CA GLY A 100 6.71 -18.53 44.11
C GLY A 100 5.25 -19.01 44.23
N ALA A 101 4.34 -18.45 43.42
CA ALA A 101 2.91 -18.73 43.43
C ALA A 101 2.31 -18.45 42.04
N ASP A 102 1.11 -18.99 41.81
CA ASP A 102 0.30 -18.61 40.65
C ASP A 102 -0.29 -17.22 40.90
N VAL A 103 0.21 -16.23 40.17
CA VAL A 103 -0.18 -14.82 40.32
C VAL A 103 -0.60 -14.25 38.97
N ASP A 104 -1.63 -13.42 38.97
CA ASP A 104 -1.86 -12.55 37.82
C ASP A 104 -0.76 -11.47 37.83
N PRO A 105 0.07 -11.35 36.77
CA PRO A 105 1.10 -10.32 36.69
C PRO A 105 0.55 -8.91 36.93
N ARG A 106 -0.72 -8.68 36.58
CA ARG A 106 -1.39 -7.39 36.74
C ARG A 106 -1.74 -7.06 38.20
N ASP A 107 -1.92 -8.08 39.04
CA ASP A 107 -2.18 -7.90 40.48
C ASP A 107 -0.90 -7.60 41.27
N VAL A 108 0.25 -8.07 40.79
CA VAL A 108 1.54 -7.97 41.48
C VAL A 108 2.48 -6.91 40.90
N ALA A 109 2.21 -6.43 39.69
CA ALA A 109 2.97 -5.35 39.06
C ALA A 109 2.71 -4.01 39.74
N HIS A 110 3.67 -3.10 39.61
CA HIS A 110 3.52 -1.74 40.13
C HIS A 110 2.29 -1.07 39.47
N PRO A 111 1.34 -0.47 40.22
CA PRO A 111 0.09 0.04 39.67
C PRO A 111 0.25 1.05 38.51
N VAL A 112 1.32 1.85 38.52
CA VAL A 112 1.64 2.77 37.42
C VAL A 112 1.99 2.03 36.13
N VAL A 113 2.69 0.90 36.20
CA VAL A 113 3.03 0.09 35.01
C VAL A 113 1.76 -0.49 34.41
N VAL A 114 0.89 -1.04 35.26
CA VAL A 114 -0.42 -1.57 34.86
C VAL A 114 -1.26 -0.49 34.17
N ALA A 115 -1.36 0.69 34.79
CA ALA A 115 -2.13 1.81 34.25
C ALA A 115 -1.60 2.30 32.89
N VAL A 116 -0.27 2.36 32.71
CA VAL A 116 0.33 2.75 31.43
C VAL A 116 0.10 1.68 30.36
N ALA A 117 0.27 0.40 30.70
CA ALA A 117 0.03 -0.71 29.79
C ALA A 117 -1.44 -0.76 29.32
N ASP A 118 -2.37 -0.49 30.22
CA ASP A 118 -3.80 -0.42 29.89
C ASP A 118 -4.13 0.77 29.01
N ALA A 119 -3.64 1.95 29.36
CA ALA A 119 -3.88 3.15 28.55
C ALA A 119 -3.36 2.96 27.11
N VAL A 120 -2.19 2.33 26.94
CA VAL A 120 -1.65 2.00 25.61
C VAL A 120 -2.51 0.95 24.93
N ARG A 121 -2.85 -0.16 25.61
CA ARG A 121 -3.66 -1.24 25.05
C ARG A 121 -5.04 -0.76 24.61
N GLU A 122 -5.73 -0.01 25.45
CA GLU A 122 -7.05 0.56 25.16
C GLU A 122 -6.98 1.50 23.97
N ASN A 123 -5.93 2.32 23.88
CA ASN A 123 -5.76 3.22 22.75
C ASN A 123 -5.51 2.48 21.43
N VAL A 124 -4.69 1.42 21.45
CA VAL A 124 -4.44 0.56 20.28
C VAL A 124 -5.70 -0.17 19.86
N LEU A 125 -6.41 -0.79 20.82
CA LEU A 125 -7.65 -1.53 20.53
C LEU A 125 -8.75 -0.62 19.98
N ALA A 126 -8.90 0.60 20.51
CA ALA A 126 -9.90 1.54 20.02
C ALA A 126 -9.65 1.95 18.55
N ARG A 127 -8.39 2.15 18.16
CA ARG A 127 -8.02 2.46 16.77
C ARG A 127 -8.15 1.24 15.87
N ASP A 128 -7.79 0.06 16.37
CA ASP A 128 -7.87 -1.17 15.57
C ASP A 128 -9.32 -1.67 15.38
N ALA A 129 -10.23 -1.28 16.29
CA ALA A 129 -11.66 -1.54 16.18
C ALA A 129 -12.41 -0.57 15.26
N ASN A 130 -11.78 0.52 14.84
CA ASN A 130 -12.40 1.53 13.98
C ASN A 130 -12.13 1.18 12.51
N LEU A 131 -13.08 0.50 11.85
CA LEU A 131 -12.90 -0.14 10.54
C LEU A 131 -13.37 0.76 9.39
N PHE A 132 -12.58 0.79 8.30
CA PHE A 132 -12.86 1.63 7.13
C PHE A 132 -12.92 0.87 5.81
N GLY A 133 -12.52 -0.41 5.76
CA GLY A 133 -12.76 -1.22 4.57
C GLY A 133 -12.08 -2.57 4.65
N ARG A 134 -12.01 -3.29 3.52
CA ARG A 134 -11.41 -4.64 3.44
C ARG A 134 -10.48 -4.80 2.26
N THR A 135 -9.46 -5.63 2.44
CA THR A 135 -8.57 -6.12 1.38
C THR A 135 -8.43 -7.65 1.48
N ALA A 136 -8.50 -8.31 0.32
CA ALA A 136 -8.21 -9.74 0.18
C ALA A 136 -6.71 -10.02 -0.02
N VAL A 137 -5.92 -8.97 -0.24
CA VAL A 137 -4.50 -9.06 -0.58
C VAL A 137 -3.65 -8.22 0.38
N PHE A 138 -2.37 -8.55 0.46
CA PHE A 138 -1.36 -7.71 1.11
C PHE A 138 -1.17 -6.41 0.32
N LEU A 139 -1.12 -5.28 1.02
CA LEU A 139 -0.89 -3.96 0.42
C LEU A 139 0.55 -3.51 0.70
N ASN A 140 1.35 -3.49 -0.37
CA ASN A 140 2.79 -3.30 -0.30
C ASN A 140 3.17 -1.83 -0.06
N GLY A 141 3.47 -1.50 1.19
CA GLY A 141 4.08 -0.25 1.63
C GLY A 141 5.58 -0.35 1.89
N THR A 142 6.22 -1.44 1.48
CA THR A 142 7.62 -1.73 1.81
C THR A 142 8.53 -0.65 1.22
N ARG A 143 9.37 -0.05 2.07
CA ARG A 143 10.25 1.06 1.69
C ARG A 143 11.05 0.81 0.41
N GLY A 144 11.53 -0.42 0.20
CA GLY A 144 12.26 -0.82 -0.99
C GLY A 144 11.40 -0.76 -2.26
N SER A 145 10.12 -1.10 -2.17
CA SER A 145 9.20 -1.14 -3.32
C SER A 145 8.61 0.23 -3.61
N VAL A 146 7.93 0.87 -2.64
CA VAL A 146 7.21 2.14 -2.85
C VAL A 146 8.10 3.30 -3.34
N ARG A 147 9.43 3.17 -3.20
CA ARG A 147 10.42 4.18 -3.61
C ARG A 147 11.14 3.87 -4.93
N GLN A 148 10.75 2.81 -5.63
CA GLN A 148 11.49 2.32 -6.79
C GLN A 148 10.61 1.77 -7.92
N GLN A 149 9.38 1.36 -7.59
CA GLN A 149 8.47 0.71 -8.52
C GLN A 149 7.02 1.07 -8.18
N GLU A 150 6.12 0.64 -9.05
CA GLU A 150 4.69 0.63 -8.73
C GLU A 150 4.43 -0.28 -7.53
N THR A 151 3.43 0.10 -6.73
CA THR A 151 2.92 -0.78 -5.67
C THR A 151 1.40 -0.67 -5.61
N ASN A 152 0.73 -1.75 -5.24
CA ASN A 152 -0.72 -1.74 -5.10
C ASN A 152 -1.21 -0.76 -4.01
N LEU A 153 -0.48 -0.60 -2.89
CA LEU A 153 -0.79 0.42 -1.88
C LEU A 153 -0.53 1.85 -2.38
N GLY A 154 0.55 2.05 -3.15
CA GLY A 154 0.82 3.32 -3.82
C GLY A 154 -0.32 3.73 -4.74
N ASN A 155 -0.81 2.79 -5.56
CA ASN A 155 -1.95 2.96 -6.44
C ASN A 155 -3.23 3.26 -5.67
N LEU A 156 -3.56 2.44 -4.67
CA LEU A 156 -4.78 2.58 -3.87
C LEU A 156 -4.85 3.96 -3.19
N THR A 157 -3.75 4.40 -2.57
CA THR A 157 -3.73 5.71 -1.89
C THR A 157 -3.68 6.89 -2.86
N ALA A 158 -3.12 6.74 -4.06
CA ALA A 158 -3.22 7.76 -5.10
C ALA A 158 -4.64 7.84 -5.69
N ASP A 159 -5.31 6.70 -5.89
CA ASP A 159 -6.70 6.61 -6.33
C ASP A 159 -7.65 7.26 -5.31
N ALA A 160 -7.43 7.00 -4.01
CA ALA A 160 -8.16 7.63 -2.91
C ALA A 160 -8.01 9.16 -2.92
N ASN A 161 -6.77 9.66 -3.03
CA ASN A 161 -6.51 11.09 -3.15
C ASN A 161 -7.23 11.72 -4.35
N LEU A 162 -7.19 11.06 -5.51
CA LEU A 162 -7.87 11.53 -6.72
C LEU A 162 -9.40 11.55 -6.54
N ALA A 163 -9.96 10.51 -5.93
CA ALA A 163 -11.39 10.39 -5.72
C ALA A 163 -11.92 11.48 -4.78
N VAL A 164 -11.25 11.74 -3.66
CA VAL A 164 -11.61 12.83 -2.74
C VAL A 164 -11.41 14.19 -3.38
N ALA A 165 -10.29 14.42 -4.07
CA ALA A 165 -10.06 15.67 -4.79
C ALA A 165 -11.19 16.01 -5.79
N ARG A 166 -11.73 15.01 -6.48
CA ARG A 166 -12.84 15.18 -7.44
C ARG A 166 -14.18 15.56 -6.78
N GLN A 167 -14.36 15.29 -5.50
CA GLN A 167 -15.54 15.75 -4.76
C GLN A 167 -15.51 17.27 -4.57
N TYR A 168 -14.31 17.87 -4.43
CA TYR A 168 -14.11 19.31 -4.35
C TYR A 168 -14.02 19.98 -5.72
N ASP A 169 -13.33 19.35 -6.67
CA ASP A 169 -13.12 19.86 -8.03
C ASP A 169 -13.15 18.71 -9.04
N PRO A 170 -14.28 18.48 -9.73
CA PRO A 170 -14.43 17.40 -10.71
C PRO A 170 -13.43 17.46 -11.89
N SER A 171 -12.77 18.60 -12.10
CA SER A 171 -11.76 18.75 -13.16
C SER A 171 -10.43 18.08 -12.82
N VAL A 172 -10.19 17.69 -11.56
CA VAL A 172 -8.96 17.00 -11.14
C VAL A 172 -8.83 15.67 -11.90
N ARG A 173 -7.73 15.52 -12.64
CA ARG A 173 -7.45 14.33 -13.45
C ARG A 173 -6.35 13.47 -12.87
N ILE A 174 -5.39 14.06 -12.17
CA ILE A 174 -4.14 13.40 -11.78
C ILE A 174 -4.01 13.42 -10.25
N ALA A 175 -3.52 12.33 -9.67
CA ALA A 175 -2.91 12.34 -8.35
C ALA A 175 -1.43 11.98 -8.44
N LEU A 176 -0.60 12.69 -7.69
CA LEU A 176 0.81 12.38 -7.49
C LEU A 176 1.11 12.44 -5.99
N LYS A 177 1.71 11.39 -5.45
CA LYS A 177 2.28 11.39 -4.10
C LYS A 177 3.63 10.69 -4.09
N ASN A 178 4.46 10.98 -3.10
CA ASN A 178 5.79 10.39 -3.00
C ASN A 178 5.73 9.08 -2.17
N GLY A 179 6.47 8.05 -2.58
CA GLY A 179 6.60 6.80 -1.83
C GLY A 179 7.20 6.97 -0.44
N GLY A 180 7.89 8.09 -0.19
CA GLY A 180 8.38 8.48 1.14
C GLY A 180 7.28 8.76 2.15
N GLY A 181 6.07 9.13 1.70
CA GLY A 181 4.89 9.33 2.53
C GLY A 181 4.22 8.02 2.98
N ILE A 182 4.48 6.90 2.29
CA ILE A 182 4.00 5.56 2.66
C ILE A 182 5.06 4.90 3.54
N ARG A 183 4.65 4.54 4.77
CA ARG A 183 5.56 4.25 5.89
C ARG A 183 5.52 2.82 6.36
N ASP A 184 4.48 2.09 6.01
CA ASP A 184 4.24 0.73 6.46
C ASP A 184 3.33 -0.01 5.48
N ASN A 185 3.34 -1.33 5.58
CA ASN A 185 2.41 -2.19 4.85
C ASN A 185 1.01 -2.14 5.50
N ILE A 186 -0.02 -2.51 4.73
CA ILE A 186 -1.31 -2.91 5.32
C ILE A 186 -1.46 -4.41 5.05
N GLY A 187 -1.38 -5.20 6.11
CA GLY A 187 -1.14 -6.65 6.05
C GLY A 187 0.18 -7.03 6.71
N VAL A 188 0.49 -8.33 6.70
CA VAL A 188 1.67 -8.86 7.39
C VAL A 188 2.47 -9.79 6.50
N GLU A 189 3.79 -9.78 6.70
CA GLU A 189 4.68 -10.78 6.14
C GLU A 189 5.05 -11.76 7.25
N ILE A 190 4.79 -13.05 7.04
CA ILE A 190 5.10 -14.11 8.00
C ILE A 190 6.01 -15.17 7.36
N VAL A 191 6.79 -15.87 8.18
CA VAL A 191 7.46 -17.12 7.76
C VAL A 191 6.67 -18.28 8.35
N PRO A 192 5.99 -19.11 7.55
CA PRO A 192 5.26 -20.26 8.06
C PRO A 192 6.16 -21.25 8.81
N ALA A 193 5.61 -21.96 9.78
CA ALA A 193 6.36 -22.95 10.55
C ALA A 193 7.01 -24.01 9.63
N GLY A 194 8.33 -24.17 9.73
CA GLY A 194 9.10 -25.10 8.91
C GLY A 194 9.48 -24.60 7.51
N GLY A 195 9.12 -23.35 7.15
CA GLY A 195 9.54 -22.68 5.93
C GLY A 195 10.70 -21.69 6.16
N THR A 196 11.30 -21.23 5.06
CA THR A 196 12.27 -20.12 5.04
C THR A 196 11.78 -18.91 4.26
N ASP A 197 10.67 -19.07 3.54
CA ASP A 197 10.14 -18.07 2.62
C ASP A 197 9.06 -17.25 3.32
N TYR A 198 9.09 -15.94 3.07
CA TYR A 198 8.06 -15.03 3.55
C TYR A 198 6.78 -15.21 2.73
N VAL A 199 5.65 -15.19 3.41
CA VAL A 199 4.30 -15.18 2.84
C VAL A 199 3.64 -13.86 3.21
N GLN A 200 3.13 -13.18 2.20
CA GLN A 200 2.39 -11.93 2.34
C GLN A 200 0.90 -12.24 2.54
N LEU A 201 0.32 -11.72 3.61
CA LEU A 201 -1.07 -11.93 3.99
C LEU A 201 -1.79 -10.59 4.17
N PRO A 202 -3.11 -10.54 3.94
CA PRO A 202 -3.92 -9.37 4.28
C PRO A 202 -3.87 -9.07 5.81
N PRO A 203 -4.43 -7.95 6.27
CA PRO A 203 -4.49 -7.63 7.69
C PRO A 203 -5.00 -8.81 8.54
N PRO A 204 -4.29 -9.22 9.60
CA PRO A 204 -4.72 -10.32 10.42
C PRO A 204 -5.94 -9.93 11.27
N ALA A 205 -6.78 -10.91 11.58
CA ALA A 205 -7.87 -10.72 12.54
C ALA A 205 -7.34 -10.33 13.92
N ASN A 206 -8.07 -9.46 14.61
CA ASN A 206 -7.85 -9.13 16.02
C ASN A 206 -9.16 -9.28 16.81
N PRO A 207 -9.40 -10.46 17.41
CA PRO A 207 -10.63 -10.70 18.18
C PRO A 207 -10.84 -9.76 19.38
N LEU A 208 -9.76 -9.16 19.91
CA LEU A 208 -9.86 -8.20 21.01
C LEU A 208 -10.39 -6.84 20.55
N ALA A 209 -10.22 -6.52 19.27
CA ALA A 209 -10.74 -5.31 18.63
C ALA A 209 -12.04 -5.57 17.84
N GLY A 210 -12.47 -6.84 17.69
CA GLY A 210 -13.58 -7.19 16.82
C GLY A 210 -13.28 -7.00 15.34
N LYS A 211 -12.00 -7.08 14.96
CA LYS A 211 -11.50 -6.94 13.58
C LYS A 211 -11.33 -8.33 12.97
N ASP A 212 -11.91 -8.55 11.80
CA ASP A 212 -11.75 -9.79 11.04
C ASP A 212 -10.53 -9.73 10.11
N GLU A 213 -10.14 -10.89 9.58
CA GLU A 213 -9.07 -10.96 8.59
C GLU A 213 -9.46 -10.17 7.34
N GLY A 214 -8.52 -9.38 6.84
CA GLY A 214 -8.71 -8.49 5.70
C GLY A 214 -9.28 -7.13 6.03
N ASP A 215 -9.85 -6.91 7.22
CA ASP A 215 -10.33 -5.59 7.62
C ASP A 215 -9.18 -4.59 7.75
N ILE A 216 -9.41 -3.38 7.26
CA ILE A 216 -8.49 -2.24 7.34
C ILE A 216 -9.03 -1.29 8.39
N SER A 217 -8.28 -1.14 9.48
CA SER A 217 -8.63 -0.26 10.60
C SER A 217 -7.98 1.11 10.51
N GLN A 218 -8.41 2.05 11.36
CA GLN A 218 -7.72 3.32 11.58
C GLN A 218 -6.24 3.09 11.93
N LEU A 219 -5.94 2.07 12.73
CA LEU A 219 -4.55 1.75 13.11
C LEU A 219 -3.70 1.40 11.88
N ASP A 220 -4.24 0.61 10.94
CA ASP A 220 -3.54 0.27 9.70
C ASP A 220 -3.27 1.52 8.84
N ILE A 221 -4.29 2.38 8.69
CA ILE A 221 -4.20 3.62 7.92
C ILE A 221 -3.18 4.59 8.54
N GLU A 222 -3.24 4.79 9.86
CA GLU A 222 -2.30 5.65 10.60
C GLU A 222 -0.87 5.13 10.49
N ASN A 223 -0.65 3.81 10.56
CA ASN A 223 0.68 3.22 10.42
C ASN A 223 1.22 3.36 8.99
N ALA A 224 0.38 3.14 7.98
CA ALA A 224 0.78 3.29 6.58
C ALA A 224 1.03 4.74 6.19
N LEU A 225 0.24 5.70 6.69
CA LEU A 225 0.28 7.12 6.33
C LEU A 225 0.58 8.02 7.54
N ARG A 226 1.66 7.75 8.28
CA ARG A 226 1.97 8.34 9.61
C ARG A 226 2.02 9.87 9.70
N PHE A 227 2.24 10.56 8.58
CA PHE A 227 2.34 12.02 8.57
C PHE A 227 1.00 12.73 8.39
N ASN A 228 -0.01 12.02 7.88
CA ASN A 228 -1.33 12.55 7.54
C ASN A 228 -1.28 13.89 6.80
N ASN A 229 -0.55 13.94 5.67
CA ASN A 229 -0.44 15.18 4.91
C ASN A 229 -1.79 15.64 4.38
N GLY A 230 -1.99 16.96 4.29
CA GLY A 230 -3.16 17.55 3.65
C GLY A 230 -3.11 17.34 2.14
N LEU A 231 -4.27 17.22 1.49
CA LEU A 231 -4.37 17.21 0.04
C LEU A 231 -4.37 18.64 -0.51
N THR A 232 -3.59 18.86 -1.55
CA THR A 232 -3.42 20.15 -2.21
C THR A 232 -3.72 20.01 -3.70
N LEU A 233 -4.66 20.80 -4.22
CA LEU A 233 -4.97 20.87 -5.64
C LEU A 233 -4.14 21.95 -6.32
N LEU A 234 -3.53 21.63 -7.45
CA LEU A 234 -2.71 22.53 -8.26
C LEU A 234 -3.07 22.38 -9.74
N THR A 235 -2.85 23.45 -10.48
CA THR A 235 -2.86 23.44 -11.94
C THR A 235 -1.41 23.45 -12.42
N VAL A 236 -1.06 22.46 -13.24
CA VAL A 236 0.27 22.30 -13.81
C VAL A 236 0.18 22.32 -15.33
N THR A 237 1.18 22.87 -15.99
CA THR A 237 1.35 22.76 -17.45
C THR A 237 1.87 21.37 -17.84
N ALA A 238 1.81 21.02 -19.11
CA ALA A 238 2.41 19.78 -19.64
C ALA A 238 3.93 19.74 -19.41
N GLU A 239 4.61 20.89 -19.55
CA GLU A 239 6.04 21.01 -19.26
C GLU A 239 6.35 20.78 -17.78
N GLU A 240 5.59 21.40 -16.87
CA GLU A 240 5.73 21.20 -15.43
C GLU A 240 5.41 19.76 -15.04
N LEU A 241 4.35 19.16 -15.59
CA LEU A 241 4.00 17.77 -15.32
C LEU A 241 5.14 16.82 -15.69
N ARG A 242 5.76 17.00 -16.87
CA ARG A 242 6.98 16.25 -17.24
C ARG A 242 8.08 16.45 -16.19
N ALA A 243 8.34 17.70 -15.78
CA ALA A 243 9.40 18.03 -14.82
C ALA A 243 9.17 17.38 -13.44
N LEU A 244 7.91 17.31 -12.98
CA LEU A 244 7.54 16.63 -11.72
C LEU A 244 7.85 15.13 -11.79
N ILE A 245 7.47 14.45 -12.88
CA ILE A 245 7.72 13.02 -13.04
C ILE A 245 9.23 12.74 -13.18
N GLU A 246 9.95 13.53 -13.99
CA GLU A 246 11.42 13.45 -14.13
C GLU A 246 12.13 13.61 -12.78
N HIS A 247 11.69 14.57 -11.96
CA HIS A 247 12.24 14.79 -10.63
C HIS A 247 12.02 13.57 -9.72
N GLY A 248 10.80 13.02 -9.73
CA GLY A 248 10.42 11.86 -8.94
C GLY A 248 11.29 10.64 -9.25
N VAL A 249 11.49 10.31 -10.52
CA VAL A 249 12.33 9.17 -10.94
C VAL A 249 13.83 9.48 -10.93
N GLY A 250 14.23 10.74 -10.75
CA GLY A 250 15.61 11.20 -10.97
C GLY A 250 16.62 10.94 -9.85
N ALA A 251 16.21 10.61 -8.61
CA ALA A 251 17.17 10.26 -7.53
C ALA A 251 17.38 8.76 -7.35
N SER A 252 16.49 7.92 -7.86
CA SER A 252 16.59 6.48 -7.63
C SER A 252 17.72 5.92 -8.49
N ASP A 253 18.69 5.27 -7.87
CA ASP A 253 19.67 4.44 -8.57
C ASP A 253 19.06 3.06 -8.84
N PHE A 254 19.51 2.39 -9.90
CA PHE A 254 19.06 1.03 -10.25
C PHE A 254 20.28 0.19 -10.68
N PRO A 255 20.77 -0.75 -9.84
CA PRO A 255 20.28 -1.10 -8.50
C PRO A 255 20.47 0.04 -7.48
N PRO A 256 19.59 0.15 -6.47
CA PRO A 256 19.59 1.27 -5.53
C PRO A 256 20.81 1.25 -4.61
N THR A 257 21.60 2.33 -4.62
CA THR A 257 22.53 2.64 -3.53
C THR A 257 21.83 3.42 -2.40
N ALA A 258 20.71 4.07 -2.72
CA ALA A 258 19.80 4.74 -1.80
C ALA A 258 18.35 4.64 -2.30
N THR A 259 17.39 4.69 -1.36
CA THR A 259 15.94 4.71 -1.64
C THR A 259 15.35 6.07 -1.25
N PRO A 260 15.54 7.11 -2.09
CA PRO A 260 15.03 8.46 -1.83
C PRO A 260 13.50 8.43 -1.74
N GLY A 261 12.93 9.28 -0.89
CA GLY A 261 11.46 9.32 -0.68
C GLY A 261 10.67 9.78 -1.90
N ARG A 262 11.33 10.48 -2.84
CA ARG A 262 10.67 11.26 -3.89
C ARG A 262 10.06 10.47 -5.04
N PHE A 263 10.25 9.16 -5.12
CA PHE A 263 9.67 8.36 -6.21
C PHE A 263 8.13 8.49 -6.24
N PRO A 264 7.50 8.75 -7.39
CA PRO A 264 6.08 9.06 -7.45
C PRO A 264 5.23 7.77 -7.49
N GLN A 265 4.18 7.74 -6.67
CA GLN A 265 3.01 6.87 -6.83
C GLN A 265 1.88 7.73 -7.42
N VAL A 266 1.11 7.19 -8.36
CA VAL A 266 0.27 8.00 -9.26
C VAL A 266 -1.11 7.41 -9.54
N SER A 267 -2.06 8.30 -9.84
CA SER A 267 -3.37 7.96 -10.39
C SER A 267 -3.75 8.94 -11.51
N GLY A 268 -4.54 8.48 -12.48
CA GLY A 268 -4.99 9.29 -13.61
C GLY A 268 -3.91 9.63 -14.66
N LEU A 269 -2.73 9.05 -14.51
CA LEU A 269 -1.68 9.06 -15.53
C LEU A 269 -0.93 7.71 -15.53
N ARG A 270 -0.23 7.42 -16.62
CA ARG A 270 0.74 6.32 -16.72
C ARG A 270 2.03 6.85 -17.34
N PHE A 271 3.17 6.29 -16.96
CA PHE A 271 4.44 6.62 -17.60
C PHE A 271 5.41 5.45 -17.65
N SER A 272 6.30 5.49 -18.65
CA SER A 272 7.46 4.61 -18.71
C SER A 272 8.73 5.44 -18.61
N PHE A 273 9.73 4.92 -17.90
CA PHE A 273 11.03 5.56 -17.74
C PHE A 273 12.18 4.58 -17.94
N ASP A 274 13.31 5.11 -18.39
CA ASP A 274 14.58 4.40 -18.54
C ASP A 274 15.55 4.87 -17.46
N ALA A 275 15.71 4.04 -16.43
CA ALA A 275 16.58 4.31 -15.29
C ALA A 275 18.07 4.45 -15.65
N ALA A 276 18.51 3.88 -16.78
CA ALA A 276 19.90 3.96 -17.23
C ALA A 276 20.26 5.34 -17.81
N ARG A 277 19.26 6.18 -18.08
CA ARG A 277 19.48 7.55 -18.57
C ARG A 277 19.84 8.52 -17.46
N PRO A 278 20.54 9.62 -17.81
CA PRO A 278 20.79 10.72 -16.88
C PRO A 278 19.49 11.27 -16.29
N ALA A 279 19.52 11.66 -15.01
CA ALA A 279 18.39 12.32 -14.36
C ALA A 279 17.95 13.56 -15.16
N GLY A 280 16.64 13.71 -15.38
CA GLY A 280 16.06 14.75 -16.24
C GLY A 280 15.82 14.33 -17.70
N ASP A 281 16.29 13.15 -18.11
CA ASP A 281 15.98 12.51 -19.40
C ASP A 281 15.49 11.06 -19.23
N ARG A 282 14.95 10.71 -18.06
CA ARG A 282 14.54 9.33 -17.76
C ARG A 282 13.16 9.01 -18.32
N VAL A 283 12.23 9.95 -18.33
CA VAL A 283 10.86 9.72 -18.78
C VAL A 283 10.85 9.50 -20.29
N ARG A 284 10.36 8.34 -20.72
CA ARG A 284 10.24 7.99 -22.14
C ARG A 284 8.85 8.26 -22.65
N ASN A 285 7.83 7.79 -21.93
CA ASN A 285 6.43 7.98 -22.30
C ASN A 285 5.66 8.45 -21.08
N LEU A 286 4.74 9.39 -21.25
CA LEU A 286 3.87 9.90 -20.19
C LEU A 286 2.52 10.23 -20.81
N VAL A 287 1.45 9.69 -20.24
CA VAL A 287 0.08 9.84 -20.72
C VAL A 287 -0.85 10.17 -19.56
N VAL A 288 -1.73 11.15 -19.76
CA VAL A 288 -2.83 11.48 -18.86
C VAL A 288 -4.07 10.76 -19.35
N LEU A 289 -4.78 10.12 -18.42
CA LEU A 289 -5.95 9.31 -18.73
C LEU A 289 -7.24 10.14 -18.65
N ASP A 290 -8.27 9.75 -19.40
CA ASP A 290 -9.62 10.26 -19.23
C ASP A 290 -10.35 9.59 -18.05
N GLU A 291 -11.61 9.94 -17.86
CA GLU A 291 -12.47 9.34 -16.83
C GLU A 291 -12.71 7.85 -17.04
N LEU A 292 -12.57 7.40 -18.28
CA LEU A 292 -12.72 6.01 -18.68
C LEU A 292 -11.40 5.26 -18.58
N GLY A 293 -10.32 5.87 -18.09
CA GLY A 293 -8.99 5.28 -17.97
C GLY A 293 -8.25 5.08 -19.31
N ALA A 294 -8.78 5.60 -20.42
CA ALA A 294 -8.12 5.58 -21.71
C ALA A 294 -7.15 6.77 -21.85
N ALA A 295 -6.14 6.65 -22.71
CA ALA A 295 -5.22 7.74 -22.98
C ALA A 295 -5.94 8.95 -23.60
N ALA A 296 -6.07 10.02 -22.81
CA ALA A 296 -6.69 11.26 -23.25
C ALA A 296 -5.66 12.22 -23.86
N ASP A 297 -4.47 12.29 -23.25
CA ASP A 297 -3.42 13.22 -23.63
C ASP A 297 -2.05 12.55 -23.50
N VAL A 298 -1.36 12.40 -24.63
CA VAL A 298 0.04 11.97 -24.64
C VAL A 298 0.90 13.20 -24.33
N VAL A 299 1.51 13.24 -23.15
CA VAL A 299 2.36 14.35 -22.69
C VAL A 299 3.78 14.20 -23.18
N VAL A 300 4.35 13.00 -23.05
CA VAL A 300 5.69 12.67 -23.53
C VAL A 300 5.62 11.43 -24.39
N ARG A 301 6.31 11.46 -25.54
CA ARG A 301 6.58 10.30 -26.39
C ARG A 301 8.05 10.25 -26.73
N ASP A 302 8.67 9.10 -26.51
CA ASP A 302 10.09 8.87 -26.73
C ASP A 302 11.01 9.96 -26.14
N GLY A 303 10.68 10.45 -24.95
CA GLY A 303 11.40 11.52 -24.23
C GLY A 303 11.16 12.94 -24.75
N THR A 304 10.28 13.09 -25.74
CA THR A 304 9.93 14.38 -26.34
C THR A 304 8.52 14.81 -25.89
N LEU A 305 8.41 16.05 -25.41
CA LEU A 305 7.13 16.66 -25.05
C LEU A 305 6.25 16.78 -26.30
N GLN A 306 4.99 16.41 -26.19
CA GLN A 306 4.01 16.46 -27.27
C GLN A 306 3.01 17.59 -27.03
N GLY A 307 2.43 18.15 -28.10
CA GLY A 307 1.41 19.19 -28.04
C GLY A 307 1.93 20.54 -27.52
N ASP A 308 1.00 21.42 -27.11
CA ASP A 308 1.31 22.73 -26.53
C ASP A 308 1.90 22.55 -25.11
N PRO A 309 3.15 22.97 -24.84
CA PRO A 309 3.77 22.86 -23.51
C PRO A 309 2.98 23.54 -22.39
N SER A 310 2.21 24.57 -22.73
CA SER A 310 1.44 25.40 -21.79
C SER A 310 0.04 24.89 -21.49
N ARG A 311 -0.44 23.84 -22.18
CA ARG A 311 -1.73 23.22 -21.85
C ARG A 311 -1.69 22.68 -20.42
N THR A 312 -2.82 22.77 -19.72
CA THR A 312 -2.85 22.56 -18.28
C THR A 312 -3.65 21.34 -17.86
N PHE A 313 -3.27 20.79 -16.71
CA PHE A 313 -3.93 19.69 -16.03
C PHE A 313 -4.20 20.09 -14.58
N ARG A 314 -5.35 19.66 -14.07
CA ARG A 314 -5.68 19.79 -12.65
C ARG A 314 -5.24 18.52 -11.92
N LEU A 315 -4.44 18.70 -10.87
CA LEU A 315 -3.74 17.64 -10.15
C LEU A 315 -3.97 17.80 -8.64
N VAL A 316 -4.04 16.67 -7.91
CA VAL A 316 -3.93 16.61 -6.45
C VAL A 316 -2.56 16.04 -6.04
N THR A 317 -1.95 16.65 -5.02
CA THR A 317 -0.72 16.19 -4.38
C THR A 317 -0.81 16.35 -2.87
N LEU A 318 0.23 15.95 -2.14
CA LEU A 318 0.35 16.21 -0.71
C LEU A 318 0.88 17.63 -0.47
N ASN A 319 0.38 18.34 0.54
CA ASN A 319 0.84 19.68 0.91
C ASN A 319 2.35 19.71 1.17
N PHE A 320 2.91 18.66 1.80
CA PHE A 320 4.34 18.46 1.97
C PHE A 320 5.11 18.64 0.64
N LEU A 321 4.62 18.04 -0.45
CA LEU A 321 5.27 18.14 -1.76
C LEU A 321 5.00 19.50 -2.41
N ALA A 322 3.78 20.01 -2.32
CA ALA A 322 3.42 21.34 -2.82
C ALA A 322 4.23 22.46 -2.16
N ASP A 323 4.67 22.25 -0.91
CA ASP A 323 5.51 23.16 -0.12
C ASP A 323 7.03 22.97 -0.37
N GLY A 324 7.41 22.15 -1.35
CA GLY A 324 8.80 21.90 -1.74
C GLY A 324 9.46 20.68 -1.06
N GLY A 325 8.68 19.87 -0.34
CA GLY A 325 9.10 18.58 0.19
C GLY A 325 9.66 17.67 -0.90
N ASP A 326 10.69 16.91 -0.55
CA ASP A 326 11.45 16.06 -1.49
C ASP A 326 12.02 16.80 -2.72
N GLY A 327 12.02 18.14 -2.69
CA GLY A 327 12.53 19.01 -3.74
C GLY A 327 11.63 19.12 -4.98
N TYR A 328 10.37 18.71 -4.90
CA TYR A 328 9.47 18.71 -6.07
C TYR A 328 9.26 20.14 -6.62
N PRO A 329 9.40 20.36 -7.93
CA PRO A 329 9.29 21.69 -8.54
C PRO A 329 7.82 22.07 -8.87
N PHE A 330 6.92 22.02 -7.87
CA PHE A 330 5.54 22.45 -8.09
C PHE A 330 5.44 23.96 -8.38
N PRO A 331 4.50 24.39 -9.24
CA PRO A 331 4.32 25.80 -9.56
C PRO A 331 3.81 26.58 -8.34
N ALA A 332 4.20 27.85 -8.26
CA ALA A 332 3.79 28.78 -7.22
C ALA A 332 3.03 29.99 -7.81
N GLY A 333 2.36 30.76 -6.95
CA GLY A 333 1.61 31.96 -7.33
C GLY A 333 0.22 31.66 -7.91
N GLU A 334 -0.45 32.70 -8.42
CA GLU A 334 -1.87 32.62 -8.82
C GLU A 334 -2.12 31.63 -9.97
N ALA A 335 -1.16 31.47 -10.89
CA ALA A 335 -1.28 30.55 -12.03
C ALA A 335 -1.40 29.08 -11.59
N ALA A 336 -0.83 28.72 -10.43
CA ALA A 336 -0.92 27.38 -9.87
C ALA A 336 -2.32 27.03 -9.35
N ARG A 337 -3.20 28.04 -9.16
CA ARG A 337 -4.57 27.87 -8.65
C ARG A 337 -4.62 26.95 -7.43
N ARG A 338 -3.68 27.12 -6.51
CA ARG A 338 -3.52 26.26 -5.33
C ARG A 338 -4.79 26.29 -4.46
N LEU A 339 -5.25 25.12 -4.04
CA LEU A 339 -6.29 24.95 -3.01
C LEU A 339 -5.86 23.83 -2.06
N ASP A 340 -5.66 24.16 -0.79
CA ASP A 340 -5.38 23.16 0.26
C ASP A 340 -6.71 22.73 0.86
N LEU A 341 -7.03 21.42 0.81
CA LEU A 341 -8.37 20.92 1.14
C LEU A 341 -8.65 20.89 2.65
N VAL A 342 -7.60 20.76 3.48
CA VAL A 342 -7.77 20.74 4.94
C VAL A 342 -8.30 22.09 5.42
N GLY A 343 -9.48 22.06 6.04
CA GLY A 343 -10.18 23.26 6.53
C GLY A 343 -11.13 23.89 5.51
N GLU A 344 -11.17 23.38 4.27
CA GLU A 344 -12.20 23.77 3.31
C GLU A 344 -13.55 23.12 3.65
N PRO A 345 -14.68 23.79 3.42
CA PRO A 345 -15.99 23.19 3.67
C PRO A 345 -16.20 21.94 2.81
N LEU A 346 -16.67 20.86 3.45
CA LEU A 346 -17.05 19.64 2.73
C LEU A 346 -18.12 19.93 1.66
N PRO A 347 -17.90 19.51 0.40
CA PRO A 347 -18.89 19.61 -0.66
C PRO A 347 -20.18 18.86 -0.30
N SER A 348 -21.32 19.35 -0.81
CA SER A 348 -22.60 18.68 -0.58
C SER A 348 -22.61 17.29 -1.21
N GLY A 349 -22.92 16.26 -0.40
CA GLY A 349 -22.92 14.87 -0.85
C GLY A 349 -21.54 14.21 -0.88
N ALA A 350 -20.51 14.88 -0.36
CA ALA A 350 -19.20 14.27 -0.18
C ALA A 350 -19.25 13.10 0.82
N TRP A 351 -18.35 12.14 0.64
CA TRP A 351 -18.07 11.11 1.65
C TRP A 351 -17.57 11.78 2.94
N ASN A 352 -18.02 11.27 4.08
CA ASN A 352 -17.74 11.82 5.41
C ASN A 352 -18.07 10.77 6.49
N VAL A 353 -17.47 9.59 6.39
CA VAL A 353 -17.56 8.51 7.37
C VAL A 353 -16.40 8.52 8.39
N ALA A 354 -15.24 9.05 8.03
CA ALA A 354 -14.00 8.96 8.78
C ALA A 354 -13.75 10.24 9.60
N SER A 355 -14.03 10.18 10.90
CA SER A 355 -13.87 11.34 11.78
C SER A 355 -12.53 11.40 12.54
N PHE A 356 -11.62 10.45 12.31
CA PHE A 356 -10.35 10.37 13.07
C PHE A 356 -9.23 11.23 12.49
N ALA A 357 -9.39 11.67 11.23
CA ALA A 357 -8.47 12.54 10.52
C ALA A 357 -9.23 13.77 10.00
N PRO A 358 -8.56 14.92 9.76
CA PRO A 358 -9.21 16.08 9.19
C PRO A 358 -9.67 15.83 7.75
N ASP A 359 -10.86 16.30 7.40
CA ASP A 359 -11.37 16.30 6.01
C ASP A 359 -10.32 16.82 5.03
N GLY A 360 -10.11 16.10 3.93
CA GLY A 360 -9.16 16.47 2.90
C GLY A 360 -7.69 16.19 3.27
N SER A 361 -7.43 15.37 4.28
CA SER A 361 -6.11 14.78 4.56
C SER A 361 -5.96 13.40 3.92
N GLU A 362 -4.73 12.88 3.80
CA GLU A 362 -4.52 11.59 3.11
C GLU A 362 -5.01 10.36 3.90
N GLN A 363 -5.04 10.42 5.25
CA GLN A 363 -5.65 9.35 6.04
C GLN A 363 -7.18 9.37 5.91
N ASP A 364 -7.78 10.55 5.98
CA ASP A 364 -9.20 10.78 5.71
C ASP A 364 -9.56 10.25 4.31
N ALA A 365 -8.82 10.68 3.28
CA ALA A 365 -9.11 10.28 1.91
C ALA A 365 -9.04 8.77 1.67
N LEU A 366 -8.05 8.08 2.27
CA LEU A 366 -7.97 6.63 2.19
C LEU A 366 -9.15 5.96 2.92
N ALA A 367 -9.49 6.42 4.11
CA ALA A 367 -10.59 5.88 4.91
C ALA A 367 -11.95 6.04 4.21
N GLU A 368 -12.25 7.25 3.71
CA GLU A 368 -13.46 7.53 2.94
C GLU A 368 -13.55 6.68 1.67
N TYR A 369 -12.44 6.56 0.94
CA TYR A 369 -12.40 5.78 -0.30
C TYR A 369 -12.62 4.30 -0.02
N LEU A 370 -11.96 3.74 0.99
CA LEU A 370 -12.16 2.35 1.41
C LEU A 370 -13.61 2.11 1.84
N ALA A 371 -14.20 2.99 2.64
CA ALA A 371 -15.56 2.79 3.15
C ALA A 371 -16.60 2.88 2.03
N ALA A 372 -16.36 3.74 1.04
CA ALA A 372 -17.24 3.90 -0.11
C ALA A 372 -17.14 2.75 -1.13
N ARG A 373 -15.99 2.07 -1.21
CA ARG A 373 -15.67 1.11 -2.31
C ARG A 373 -15.53 -0.33 -1.87
N PHE A 374 -15.01 -0.53 -0.66
CA PHE A 374 -14.68 -1.83 -0.10
C PHE A 374 -15.10 -1.89 1.38
N PRO A 375 -16.38 -1.62 1.71
CA PRO A 375 -16.79 -1.45 3.10
C PRO A 375 -16.48 -2.72 3.93
N SER A 376 -16.16 -2.50 5.22
CA SER A 376 -16.07 -3.59 6.18
C SER A 376 -17.45 -3.86 6.75
N ASP A 377 -18.08 -4.92 6.26
CA ASP A 377 -19.34 -5.45 6.76
C ASP A 377 -19.37 -6.98 6.72
N ASP A 378 -20.42 -7.54 7.33
CA ASP A 378 -20.65 -8.98 7.44
C ASP A 378 -21.21 -9.61 6.15
N ASP A 379 -21.44 -8.83 5.07
CA ASP A 379 -21.99 -9.36 3.83
C ASP A 379 -20.87 -9.96 2.96
N PRO A 380 -20.84 -11.29 2.74
CA PRO A 380 -19.82 -11.92 1.91
C PRO A 380 -19.90 -11.52 0.42
N ALA A 381 -20.96 -10.84 -0.02
CA ALA A 381 -21.06 -10.25 -1.35
C ALA A 381 -20.38 -8.88 -1.45
N THR A 382 -20.02 -8.25 -0.33
CA THR A 382 -19.31 -6.97 -0.30
C THR A 382 -17.89 -7.16 -0.84
N PRO A 383 -17.47 -6.35 -1.82
CA PRO A 383 -16.16 -6.50 -2.43
C PRO A 383 -15.06 -6.08 -1.45
N ALA A 384 -14.02 -6.90 -1.33
CA ALA A 384 -12.74 -6.49 -0.78
C ALA A 384 -11.83 -5.99 -1.91
N PHE A 385 -10.90 -5.10 -1.60
CA PHE A 385 -9.83 -4.77 -2.54
C PHE A 385 -8.98 -6.02 -2.83
N ASP A 386 -8.82 -6.40 -4.10
CA ASP A 386 -8.25 -7.68 -4.51
C ASP A 386 -7.12 -7.56 -5.54
N VAL A 387 -6.64 -6.34 -5.81
CA VAL A 387 -5.52 -6.11 -6.74
C VAL A 387 -4.19 -6.39 -6.04
N ALA A 388 -3.64 -7.58 -6.31
CA ALA A 388 -2.34 -8.00 -5.80
C ALA A 388 -1.20 -7.10 -6.32
N ASP A 389 -0.14 -6.98 -5.52
CA ASP A 389 1.09 -6.33 -5.94
C ASP A 389 1.79 -7.18 -7.04
N THR A 390 2.42 -6.51 -7.99
CA THR A 390 3.08 -7.15 -9.14
C THR A 390 4.58 -6.96 -9.12
N ALA A 391 5.31 -7.81 -9.83
CA ALA A 391 6.74 -7.59 -10.02
C ALA A 391 6.99 -6.40 -10.97
N PRO A 392 8.15 -5.71 -10.90
CA PRO A 392 8.47 -4.57 -11.77
C PRO A 392 8.30 -4.78 -13.28
N GLY A 393 8.41 -6.02 -13.76
CA GLY A 393 8.20 -6.37 -15.17
C GLY A 393 6.73 -6.36 -15.60
N GLU A 394 5.81 -6.34 -14.63
CA GLU A 394 4.36 -6.43 -14.81
C GLU A 394 3.66 -5.10 -14.49
N ASP A 395 4.33 -4.15 -13.83
CA ASP A 395 3.82 -2.80 -13.50
C ASP A 395 3.13 -2.10 -14.69
N GLU A 396 1.94 -1.54 -14.52
CA GLU A 396 1.13 -1.00 -15.61
C GLU A 396 1.06 0.53 -15.64
N ARG A 397 1.06 1.20 -14.48
CA ARG A 397 1.00 2.66 -14.35
C ARG A 397 2.39 3.27 -14.35
N ILE A 398 3.37 2.61 -13.73
CA ILE A 398 4.74 3.11 -13.55
C ILE A 398 5.74 2.08 -14.09
N GLN A 399 6.10 2.20 -15.35
CA GLN A 399 6.89 1.20 -16.05
C GLN A 399 8.37 1.54 -16.10
N ASN A 400 9.21 0.72 -15.47
CA ASN A 400 10.66 0.81 -15.63
C ASN A 400 11.13 -0.08 -16.79
N LEU A 401 11.62 0.55 -17.86
CA LEU A 401 12.08 -0.15 -19.08
C LEU A 401 13.35 -0.99 -18.87
N GLY A 402 13.97 -0.93 -17.68
CA GLY A 402 15.01 -1.88 -17.28
C GLY A 402 14.47 -3.30 -16.99
N PHE A 403 13.17 -3.44 -16.72
CA PHE A 403 12.52 -4.72 -16.38
C PHE A 403 11.57 -5.23 -17.46
N ARG A 404 11.20 -4.40 -18.44
CA ARG A 404 10.28 -4.74 -19.52
C ARG A 404 10.64 -4.01 -20.82
N ALA A 405 10.31 -4.62 -21.96
CA ALA A 405 10.68 -4.10 -23.28
C ALA A 405 9.65 -3.12 -23.86
N ASP A 406 8.40 -3.21 -23.42
CA ASP A 406 7.31 -2.34 -23.84
C ASP A 406 7.09 -1.19 -22.86
N GLY A 407 6.50 -0.11 -23.37
CA GLY A 407 6.10 1.05 -22.58
C GLY A 407 4.58 1.26 -22.56
N VAL A 408 4.14 2.36 -21.93
CA VAL A 408 2.72 2.71 -21.76
C VAL A 408 2.05 3.15 -23.08
N LEU A 409 2.83 3.27 -24.16
CA LEU A 409 2.35 3.58 -25.51
C LEU A 409 2.84 2.48 -26.46
N ASP A 410 2.01 2.10 -27.43
CA ASP A 410 2.38 1.15 -28.49
C ASP A 410 3.16 1.81 -29.65
N GLU A 411 3.69 0.99 -30.56
CA GLU A 411 4.48 1.44 -31.72
C GLU A 411 3.69 2.33 -32.71
N THR A 412 2.37 2.23 -32.72
CA THR A 412 1.48 3.08 -33.54
C THR A 412 1.20 4.43 -32.90
N GLY A 413 1.68 4.66 -31.68
CA GLY A 413 1.39 5.86 -30.92
C GLY A 413 -0.07 5.92 -30.46
N THR A 414 -0.75 4.79 -30.48
CA THR A 414 -2.00 4.58 -29.76
C THR A 414 -1.66 4.03 -28.38
N HIS A 415 -2.56 4.25 -27.44
CA HIS A 415 -2.43 3.59 -26.15
C HIS A 415 -2.68 2.11 -26.37
N ARG A 416 -1.86 1.27 -25.75
CA ARG A 416 -2.18 -0.15 -25.64
C ARG A 416 -3.46 -0.23 -24.81
N GLU A 417 -4.61 -0.47 -25.45
CA GLU A 417 -5.88 -0.73 -24.75
C GLU A 417 -5.70 -1.97 -23.88
N ASP A 418 -5.26 -1.75 -22.64
CA ASP A 418 -5.28 -2.71 -21.55
C ASP A 418 -5.71 -1.98 -20.27
N ALA A 419 -6.52 -2.71 -19.49
CA ALA A 419 -7.61 -2.29 -18.61
C ALA A 419 -7.56 -0.82 -18.18
N PRO A 420 -8.58 -0.02 -18.54
CA PRO A 420 -8.78 1.23 -17.85
C PRO A 420 -8.95 0.97 -16.36
N GLY A 421 -8.54 1.93 -15.51
CA GLY A 421 -8.76 1.84 -14.07
C GLY A 421 -10.20 1.41 -13.77
N LEU A 422 -10.41 0.73 -12.63
CA LEU A 422 -11.71 0.16 -12.28
C LEU A 422 -12.83 1.17 -12.58
N PRO A 423 -13.86 0.78 -13.36
CA PRO A 423 -14.97 1.65 -13.70
C PRO A 423 -15.50 2.31 -12.42
N VAL A 424 -15.68 3.63 -12.43
CA VAL A 424 -16.14 4.34 -11.22
C VAL A 424 -17.59 3.99 -10.85
N SER A 425 -18.37 3.46 -11.79
CA SER A 425 -19.76 3.01 -11.65
C SER A 425 -20.10 1.93 -12.68
N PHE A 426 -21.19 1.18 -12.46
CA PHE A 426 -21.70 0.28 -13.49
C PHE A 426 -22.05 1.07 -14.76
N THR A 427 -21.62 0.59 -15.92
CA THR A 427 -21.85 1.29 -17.20
C THR A 427 -21.99 0.29 -18.34
N LEU A 428 -22.96 0.50 -19.23
CA LEU A 428 -23.05 -0.15 -20.54
C LEU A 428 -22.80 0.90 -21.63
N GLU A 429 -21.81 0.66 -22.48
CA GLU A 429 -21.49 1.58 -23.56
C GLU A 429 -22.32 1.33 -24.82
N GLN A 430 -22.31 2.33 -25.71
CA GLN A 430 -22.84 2.19 -27.06
C GLN A 430 -21.95 1.23 -27.87
N ASN A 431 -22.57 0.22 -28.51
CA ASN A 431 -21.85 -0.76 -29.32
C ASN A 431 -21.08 -0.07 -30.45
N TYR A 432 -19.88 -0.56 -30.77
CA TYR A 432 -19.06 -0.02 -31.85
C TYR A 432 -18.56 -1.13 -32.80
N PRO A 433 -18.69 -0.96 -34.12
CA PRO A 433 -19.39 0.13 -34.81
C PRO A 433 -20.91 0.12 -34.56
N ASN A 434 -21.58 1.26 -34.75
CA ASN A 434 -23.04 1.38 -34.86
C ASN A 434 -23.37 2.55 -35.83
N PRO A 435 -23.97 2.32 -37.00
CA PRO A 435 -24.48 1.04 -37.52
C PRO A 435 -23.37 0.02 -37.79
N PHE A 436 -23.68 -1.28 -37.72
CA PHE A 436 -22.69 -2.36 -37.87
C PHE A 436 -23.05 -3.37 -38.96
N ASN A 437 -22.04 -4.09 -39.46
CA ASN A 437 -22.19 -5.13 -40.48
C ASN A 437 -21.05 -6.17 -40.44
N PRO A 438 -21.32 -7.46 -40.20
CA PRO A 438 -22.40 -8.00 -39.36
C PRO A 438 -21.98 -8.07 -37.88
N THR A 439 -20.76 -7.63 -37.54
CA THR A 439 -20.19 -7.73 -36.19
C THR A 439 -20.05 -6.37 -35.52
N THR A 440 -20.21 -6.36 -34.20
CA THR A 440 -19.98 -5.19 -33.34
C THR A 440 -19.43 -5.63 -31.99
N THR A 441 -18.81 -4.72 -31.27
CA THR A 441 -18.35 -4.95 -29.89
C THR A 441 -19.23 -4.17 -28.94
N ILE A 442 -19.66 -4.83 -27.87
CA ILE A 442 -20.39 -4.21 -26.74
C ILE A 442 -19.45 -4.19 -25.56
N ARG A 443 -19.19 -2.99 -25.01
CA ARG A 443 -18.33 -2.78 -23.86
C ARG A 443 -19.16 -2.39 -22.63
N PHE A 444 -18.77 -2.89 -21.46
CA PHE A 444 -19.38 -2.53 -20.19
C PHE A 444 -18.34 -2.50 -19.06
N GLY A 445 -18.58 -1.63 -18.07
CA GLY A 445 -17.73 -1.48 -16.90
C GLY A 445 -18.43 -2.00 -15.64
N LEU A 446 -17.73 -2.83 -14.88
CA LEU A 446 -18.10 -3.27 -13.55
C LEU A 446 -17.16 -2.65 -12.49
N PRO A 447 -17.64 -1.78 -11.58
CA PRO A 447 -16.83 -1.22 -10.49
C PRO A 447 -16.39 -2.28 -9.47
N GLN A 448 -17.07 -3.42 -9.45
CA GLN A 448 -16.86 -4.55 -8.54
C GLN A 448 -17.27 -5.86 -9.25
N SER A 449 -16.79 -7.00 -8.77
CA SER A 449 -17.16 -8.32 -9.28
C SER A 449 -18.66 -8.59 -9.08
N THR A 450 -19.38 -9.03 -10.12
CA THR A 450 -20.83 -9.30 -10.02
C THR A 450 -21.33 -10.27 -11.09
N ASP A 451 -22.53 -10.82 -10.91
CA ASP A 451 -23.24 -11.60 -11.93
C ASP A 451 -23.73 -10.70 -13.06
N VAL A 452 -23.32 -11.01 -14.29
CA VAL A 452 -23.68 -10.24 -15.48
C VAL A 452 -24.57 -11.06 -16.40
N ARG A 453 -25.68 -10.44 -16.81
CA ARG A 453 -26.53 -10.90 -17.91
C ARG A 453 -26.61 -9.86 -19.01
N LEU A 454 -25.96 -10.12 -20.15
CA LEU A 454 -26.04 -9.30 -21.35
C LEU A 454 -26.82 -10.04 -22.43
N ALA A 455 -27.94 -9.47 -22.89
CA ALA A 455 -28.80 -10.10 -23.89
C ALA A 455 -29.27 -9.13 -24.98
N VAL A 456 -29.48 -9.65 -26.18
CA VAL A 456 -29.97 -8.93 -27.37
C VAL A 456 -31.44 -9.24 -27.61
N TYR A 457 -32.22 -8.23 -27.98
CA TYR A 457 -33.66 -8.26 -28.21
C TYR A 457 -34.02 -7.63 -29.56
N ASP A 458 -35.12 -8.09 -30.17
CA ASP A 458 -35.70 -7.48 -31.36
C ASP A 458 -36.66 -6.32 -31.02
N MET A 459 -37.22 -5.66 -32.04
CA MET A 459 -38.17 -4.55 -31.85
C MET A 459 -39.48 -4.93 -31.14
N LEU A 460 -39.79 -6.23 -31.04
CA LEU A 460 -40.96 -6.73 -30.31
C LEU A 460 -40.61 -7.11 -28.86
N GLY A 461 -39.38 -6.85 -28.42
CA GLY A 461 -38.87 -7.20 -27.10
C GLY A 461 -38.58 -8.69 -26.93
N ARG A 462 -38.53 -9.48 -28.01
CA ARG A 462 -38.21 -10.90 -27.92
C ARG A 462 -36.69 -11.06 -27.85
N ARG A 463 -36.22 -11.84 -26.87
CA ARG A 463 -34.79 -12.14 -26.71
C ARG A 463 -34.31 -12.97 -27.91
N VAL A 464 -33.33 -12.43 -28.62
CA VAL A 464 -32.70 -13.04 -29.79
C VAL A 464 -31.56 -13.94 -29.36
N THR A 465 -30.69 -13.46 -28.46
CA THR A 465 -29.58 -14.23 -27.91
C THR A 465 -29.16 -13.67 -26.55
N THR A 466 -28.48 -14.49 -25.76
CA THR A 466 -27.76 -14.06 -24.55
C THR A 466 -26.27 -14.10 -24.91
N LEU A 467 -25.57 -12.99 -24.68
CA LEU A 467 -24.14 -12.87 -24.94
C LEU A 467 -23.31 -13.22 -23.70
N VAL A 468 -23.81 -12.87 -22.52
CA VAL A 468 -23.20 -13.16 -21.21
C VAL A 468 -24.28 -13.57 -20.21
N ASP A 469 -24.01 -14.60 -19.42
CA ASP A 469 -24.85 -15.09 -18.30
C ASP A 469 -23.95 -15.79 -17.26
N ALA A 470 -23.06 -15.02 -16.64
CA ALA A 470 -22.01 -15.53 -15.74
C ALA A 470 -21.42 -14.43 -14.82
N PRO A 471 -20.82 -14.79 -13.67
CA PRO A 471 -20.04 -13.86 -12.86
C PRO A 471 -18.84 -13.30 -13.64
N HIS A 472 -18.59 -12.00 -13.51
CA HIS A 472 -17.45 -11.31 -14.10
C HIS A 472 -16.71 -10.50 -13.02
N PRO A 473 -15.37 -10.44 -13.06
CA PRO A 473 -14.59 -9.65 -12.10
C PRO A 473 -14.79 -8.14 -12.28
N ALA A 474 -14.43 -7.36 -11.28
CA ALA A 474 -14.34 -5.91 -11.41
C ALA A 474 -13.42 -5.54 -12.58
N GLY A 475 -13.81 -4.53 -13.37
CA GLY A 475 -13.07 -4.09 -14.54
C GLY A 475 -13.94 -3.80 -15.74
N TRP A 476 -13.28 -3.49 -16.85
CA TRP A 476 -13.91 -3.28 -18.15
C TRP A 476 -13.95 -4.59 -18.94
N HIS A 477 -15.08 -4.84 -19.59
CA HIS A 477 -15.35 -6.07 -20.32
C HIS A 477 -15.85 -5.76 -21.72
N GLU A 478 -15.46 -6.58 -22.68
CA GLU A 478 -15.88 -6.47 -24.07
C GLU A 478 -16.45 -7.78 -24.58
N VAL A 479 -17.56 -7.69 -25.31
CA VAL A 479 -18.25 -8.85 -25.86
C VAL A 479 -18.54 -8.61 -27.33
N ALA A 480 -17.95 -9.44 -28.18
CA ALA A 480 -18.23 -9.45 -29.61
C ALA A 480 -19.62 -10.03 -29.90
N PHE A 481 -20.38 -9.37 -30.75
CA PHE A 481 -21.67 -9.84 -31.24
C PHE A 481 -21.65 -10.01 -32.76
N ASP A 482 -21.84 -11.25 -33.23
CA ASP A 482 -22.05 -11.58 -34.64
C ASP A 482 -23.54 -11.72 -34.96
N ALA A 483 -24.05 -10.77 -35.76
CA ALA A 483 -25.42 -10.74 -36.24
C ALA A 483 -25.59 -11.27 -37.67
N SER A 484 -24.65 -12.07 -38.18
CA SER A 484 -24.66 -12.63 -39.54
C SER A 484 -25.96 -13.36 -39.88
N ARG A 485 -26.63 -13.96 -38.88
CA ARG A 485 -27.91 -14.69 -39.02
C ARG A 485 -29.16 -13.83 -38.84
N LEU A 486 -29.02 -12.54 -38.56
CA LEU A 486 -30.14 -11.62 -38.31
C LEU A 486 -30.44 -10.76 -39.54
N ALA A 487 -31.68 -10.26 -39.66
CA ALA A 487 -32.06 -9.34 -40.75
C ALA A 487 -31.64 -7.90 -40.41
N SER A 488 -31.32 -7.08 -41.42
CA SER A 488 -31.06 -5.64 -41.22
C SER A 488 -32.23 -4.99 -40.46
N GLY A 489 -31.92 -4.16 -39.48
CA GLY A 489 -32.94 -3.57 -38.62
C GLY A 489 -32.39 -3.10 -37.28
N VAL A 490 -33.31 -2.58 -36.46
CA VAL A 490 -33.01 -2.10 -35.11
C VAL A 490 -33.11 -3.25 -34.13
N TYR A 491 -32.10 -3.37 -33.28
CA TYR A 491 -32.06 -4.30 -32.16
C TYR A 491 -31.73 -3.54 -30.87
N PHE A 492 -32.03 -4.15 -29.74
CA PHE A 492 -31.68 -3.63 -28.43
C PHE A 492 -30.76 -4.61 -27.72
N TYR A 493 -29.83 -4.13 -26.92
CA TYR A 493 -29.10 -4.97 -25.99
C TYR A 493 -29.21 -4.40 -24.59
N ARG A 494 -29.41 -5.28 -23.61
CA ARG A 494 -29.62 -4.92 -22.21
C ARG A 494 -28.63 -5.69 -21.35
N ILE A 495 -28.00 -4.98 -20.43
CA ILE A 495 -27.23 -5.56 -19.33
C ILE A 495 -28.06 -5.56 -18.05
N GLU A 496 -27.88 -6.59 -17.25
CA GLU A 496 -28.27 -6.67 -15.84
C GLU A 496 -27.00 -7.07 -15.06
N ALA A 497 -26.60 -6.27 -14.08
CA ALA A 497 -25.41 -6.48 -13.26
C ALA A 497 -25.72 -6.08 -11.81
N GLY A 498 -25.99 -7.05 -10.94
CA GLY A 498 -26.55 -6.78 -9.60
C GLY A 498 -27.89 -6.01 -9.68
N THR A 499 -27.93 -4.80 -9.10
CA THR A 499 -29.11 -3.91 -9.16
C THR A 499 -29.13 -2.99 -10.38
N PHE A 500 -28.05 -2.95 -11.16
CA PHE A 500 -27.91 -2.10 -12.33
C PHE A 500 -28.56 -2.75 -13.57
N SER A 501 -29.34 -1.96 -14.31
CA SER A 501 -29.80 -2.35 -15.64
C SER A 501 -29.78 -1.16 -16.60
N GLN A 502 -29.20 -1.37 -17.78
CA GLN A 502 -29.13 -0.37 -18.85
C GLN A 502 -29.40 -1.04 -20.20
N THR A 503 -30.08 -0.32 -21.10
CA THR A 503 -30.41 -0.80 -22.44
C THR A 503 -29.94 0.22 -23.49
N HIS A 504 -29.32 -0.26 -24.56
CA HIS A 504 -28.93 0.53 -25.72
C HIS A 504 -29.54 -0.03 -27.00
N THR A 505 -29.62 0.84 -28.01
CA THR A 505 -30.14 0.51 -29.34
C THR A 505 -29.00 0.36 -30.32
N MET A 506 -29.04 -0.64 -31.19
CA MET A 506 -28.06 -0.88 -32.26
C MET A 506 -28.73 -1.08 -33.61
N LEU A 507 -28.10 -0.61 -34.69
CA LEU A 507 -28.59 -0.71 -36.06
C LEU A 507 -27.71 -1.65 -36.88
N LEU A 508 -28.27 -2.79 -37.28
CA LEU A 508 -27.64 -3.71 -38.23
C LEU A 508 -27.96 -3.29 -39.66
N VAL A 509 -26.92 -3.07 -40.47
CA VAL A 509 -27.06 -2.71 -41.90
C VAL A 509 -26.27 -3.72 -42.73
N LYS A 510 -26.95 -4.66 -43.37
CA LYS A 510 -26.33 -5.59 -44.33
C LYS A 510 -26.12 -4.97 -45.70
#